data_AF-A0A174LC60-F1
#
_entry.id   AF-A0A174LC60-F1
#
_cell.length_a   1.000
_cell.length_b   1.000
_cell.length_c   1.000
_cell.angle_alpha   90.00
_cell.angle_beta   90.00
_cell.angle_gamma   90.00
#
_symmetry.space_group_name_H-M   'P 1'
#
loop_
_entity.id
_entity.type
_entity.pdbx_description
1 polymer ?
#
loop_
_entity_poly.entity_id
_entity_poly.type
_entity_poly.pdbx_seq_one_letter_code
_entity_poly.pdbx_strand_id
1 'polypeptide(L)'
;MSLQAVADEVGITQAGVLHYVGSKHGLLVEVIRHYYDRSSTCDDYLSLFRPGGAFEDQRPKIPEYCRLIVAENNNQPELVMLFQMLNTEAMSPESPLHEYFNDRSRGVIEPEPGGNWSVPEGVDANEALSCALAAMYGLEGRWVARPDEIDYPAEWSKFEDILFPLPLWEGYR
;
A
#
# COMPACT_ATOMS: atom_id res chain seq x y z
N MET A 1 13.61 -16.77 -7.89
CA MET A 1 14.89 -16.23 -7.36
C MET A 1 15.30 -17.00 -6.10
N SER A 2 16.57 -17.40 -5.98
CA SER A 2 17.11 -18.11 -4.79
C SER A 2 18.05 -17.18 -4.00
N LEU A 3 18.29 -17.49 -2.72
CA LEU A 3 19.27 -16.75 -1.90
C LEU A 3 20.68 -16.81 -2.50
N GLN A 4 21.04 -17.93 -3.13
CA GLN A 4 22.33 -18.08 -3.82
C GLN A 4 22.42 -17.14 -5.02
N ALA A 5 21.36 -17.03 -5.83
CA ALA A 5 21.34 -16.11 -6.97
C ALA A 5 21.51 -14.65 -6.53
N VAL A 6 20.91 -14.26 -5.40
CA VAL A 6 21.10 -12.92 -4.81
C VAL A 6 22.53 -12.73 -4.32
N ALA A 7 23.09 -13.74 -3.64
CA ALA A 7 24.46 -13.71 -3.14
C ALA A 7 25.49 -13.53 -4.29
N ASP A 8 25.29 -14.27 -5.38
CA ASP A 8 26.11 -14.21 -6.58
C ASP A 8 26.05 -12.81 -7.22
N GLU A 9 24.86 -12.21 -7.31
CA GLU A 9 24.65 -10.88 -7.90
C GLU A 9 25.33 -9.77 -7.07
N VAL A 10 25.26 -9.83 -5.74
CA VAL A 10 25.84 -8.79 -4.86
C VAL A 10 27.30 -9.09 -4.45
N GLY A 11 27.86 -10.21 -4.91
CA GLY A 11 29.26 -10.58 -4.67
C GLY A 11 29.58 -11.01 -3.23
N ILE A 12 28.61 -11.60 -2.50
CA ILE A 12 28.83 -12.16 -1.16
C ILE A 12 28.43 -13.63 -1.09
N THR A 13 28.71 -14.31 0.03
CA THR A 13 28.29 -15.70 0.21
C THR A 13 26.81 -15.78 0.61
N GLN A 14 26.16 -16.91 0.33
CA GLN A 14 24.78 -17.15 0.80
C GLN A 14 24.67 -17.01 2.34
N ALA A 15 25.69 -17.45 3.08
CA ALA A 15 25.77 -17.25 4.53
C ALA A 15 25.86 -15.76 4.89
N GLY A 16 26.58 -14.97 4.10
CA GLY A 16 26.63 -13.51 4.21
C GLY A 16 25.27 -12.86 4.00
N VAL A 17 24.52 -13.26 2.97
CA VAL A 17 23.14 -12.79 2.76
C VAL A 17 22.26 -13.14 3.97
N LEU A 18 22.29 -14.39 4.41
CA LEU A 18 21.52 -14.88 5.56
C LEU A 18 21.87 -14.16 6.87
N HIS A 19 23.11 -13.70 7.04
CA HIS A 19 23.50 -12.91 8.20
C HIS A 19 22.69 -11.60 8.30
N TYR A 20 22.35 -10.97 7.17
CA TYR A 20 21.57 -9.73 7.14
C TYR A 20 20.07 -9.97 7.22
N VAL A 21 19.56 -10.95 6.47
CA VAL A 21 18.11 -11.11 6.27
C VAL A 21 17.51 -12.30 7.02
N GLY A 22 18.33 -13.13 7.66
CA GLY A 22 17.95 -14.28 8.47
C GLY A 22 17.40 -15.48 7.68
N SER A 23 16.54 -15.24 6.70
CA SER A 23 15.91 -16.27 5.88
C SER A 23 15.49 -15.72 4.51
N LYS A 24 15.07 -16.60 3.60
CA LYS A 24 14.46 -16.19 2.33
C LYS A 24 13.22 -15.32 2.56
N HIS A 25 12.40 -15.62 3.57
CA HIS A 25 11.23 -14.80 3.92
C HIS A 25 11.66 -13.43 4.42
N GLY A 26 12.69 -13.35 5.27
CA GLY A 26 13.23 -12.07 5.74
C GLY A 26 13.76 -11.21 4.59
N LEU A 27 14.39 -11.81 3.57
CA LEU A 27 14.79 -11.07 2.37
C LEU A 27 13.58 -10.46 1.65
N LEU A 28 12.51 -11.24 1.45
CA LEU A 28 11.31 -10.76 0.75
C LEU A 28 10.58 -9.67 1.55
N VAL A 29 10.59 -9.75 2.88
CA VAL A 29 10.10 -8.67 3.76
C VAL A 29 10.92 -7.41 3.59
N GLU A 30 12.26 -7.52 3.57
CA GLU A 30 13.11 -6.34 3.37
C GLU A 30 12.89 -5.70 2.00
N VAL A 31 12.58 -6.50 0.97
CA VAL A 31 12.16 -5.99 -0.34
C VAL A 31 10.86 -5.20 -0.22
N ILE A 32 9.81 -5.72 0.44
CA ILE A 32 8.56 -4.97 0.67
C ILE A 32 8.81 -3.69 1.47
N ARG A 33 9.55 -3.77 2.58
CA ARG A 33 9.85 -2.60 3.43
C ARG A 33 10.57 -1.49 2.69
N HIS A 34 11.48 -1.83 1.79
CA HIS A 34 12.32 -0.84 1.11
C HIS A 34 11.71 -0.32 -0.18
N TYR A 35 11.00 -1.16 -0.94
CA TYR A 35 10.52 -0.82 -2.28
C TYR A 35 9.01 -0.64 -2.39
N TYR A 36 8.22 -1.27 -1.52
CA TYR A 36 6.75 -1.19 -1.58
C TYR A 36 6.18 -0.26 -0.50
N ASP A 37 6.64 -0.37 0.75
CA ASP A 37 6.11 0.42 1.86
C ASP A 37 6.58 1.87 1.86
N ARG A 38 7.76 2.14 1.31
CA ARG A 38 8.30 3.49 1.16
C ARG A 38 7.80 4.09 -0.15
N SER A 39 6.50 4.35 -0.22
CA SER A 39 5.92 5.15 -1.28
C SER A 39 6.35 6.61 -1.11
N SER A 40 7.33 7.03 -1.91
CA SER A 40 7.70 8.46 -1.96
C SER A 40 6.50 9.33 -2.36
N THR A 41 5.62 8.83 -3.23
CA THR A 41 4.47 9.58 -3.73
C THR A 41 3.43 9.90 -2.65
N CYS A 42 3.05 8.89 -1.85
CA CYS A 42 2.08 9.05 -0.77
C CYS A 42 2.65 9.90 0.38
N ASP A 43 3.91 9.68 0.74
CA ASP A 43 4.60 10.49 1.75
C ASP A 43 4.72 11.94 1.30
N ASP A 44 5.10 12.19 0.04
CA ASP A 44 5.16 13.53 -0.55
C ASP A 44 3.80 14.21 -0.52
N TYR A 45 2.72 13.52 -0.93
CA TYR A 45 1.37 14.06 -0.87
C TYR A 45 0.96 14.44 0.55
N LEU A 46 1.13 13.54 1.52
CA LEU A 46 0.80 13.81 2.92
C LEU A 46 1.67 14.93 3.51
N SER A 47 2.91 15.08 3.06
CA SER A 47 3.81 16.16 3.50
C SER A 47 3.28 17.56 3.16
N LEU A 48 2.49 17.69 2.08
CA LEU A 48 1.90 18.97 1.68
C LEU A 48 0.93 19.53 2.72
N PHE A 49 0.32 18.67 3.53
CA PHE A 49 -0.68 19.03 4.55
C PHE A 49 -0.09 19.08 5.97
N ARG A 50 1.20 18.79 6.14
CA ARG A 50 1.91 18.93 7.41
C ARG A 50 2.35 20.38 7.62
N PRO A 51 2.70 20.80 8.86
CA PRO A 51 3.19 22.16 9.13
C PRO A 51 4.35 22.56 8.21
N GLY A 52 4.23 23.70 7.54
CA GLY A 52 5.19 24.19 6.53
C GLY A 52 4.97 23.65 5.11
N GLY A 53 3.99 22.78 4.90
CA GLY A 53 3.57 22.28 3.59
C GLY A 53 2.70 23.29 2.83
N ALA A 54 2.59 23.12 1.51
CA ALA A 54 1.85 24.05 0.64
C ALA A 54 0.34 24.12 0.93
N PHE A 55 -0.19 23.12 1.62
CA PHE A 55 -1.61 22.95 1.97
C PHE A 55 -1.79 22.73 3.47
N GLU A 56 -0.95 23.31 4.32
CA GLU A 56 -0.97 23.11 5.79
C GLU A 56 -2.33 23.42 6.45
N ASP A 57 -3.11 24.35 5.89
CA ASP A 57 -4.45 24.72 6.37
C ASP A 57 -5.59 23.85 5.78
N GLN A 58 -5.25 22.88 4.93
CA GLN A 58 -6.21 21.99 4.29
C GLN A 58 -6.08 20.55 4.82
N ARG A 59 -6.96 19.69 4.33
CA ARG A 59 -7.01 18.28 4.70
C ARG A 59 -6.80 17.42 3.47
N PRO A 60 -5.97 16.36 3.53
CA PRO A 60 -5.81 15.43 2.43
C PRO A 60 -7.13 14.73 2.14
N LYS A 61 -7.34 14.31 0.89
CA LYS A 61 -8.54 13.62 0.44
C LYS A 61 -8.25 12.14 0.20
N ILE A 62 -9.12 11.27 0.71
CA ILE A 62 -8.97 9.82 0.55
C ILE A 62 -8.96 9.41 -0.94
N PRO A 63 -9.87 9.89 -1.81
CA PRO A 63 -9.87 9.49 -3.22
C PRO A 63 -8.59 9.90 -3.96
N GLU A 64 -8.08 11.12 -3.72
CA GLU A 64 -6.79 11.56 -4.30
C GLU A 64 -5.64 10.67 -3.84
N TYR A 65 -5.57 10.37 -2.54
CA TYR A 65 -4.57 9.46 -1.98
C TYR A 65 -4.63 8.06 -2.61
N CYS A 66 -5.83 7.49 -2.77
CA CYS A 66 -6.00 6.19 -3.41
C CYS A 66 -5.57 6.19 -4.87
N ARG A 67 -5.83 7.28 -5.63
CA ARG A 67 -5.36 7.39 -7.03
C ARG A 67 -3.83 7.38 -7.12
N LEU A 68 -3.14 8.00 -6.15
CA LEU A 68 -1.68 7.98 -6.10
C LEU A 68 -1.15 6.55 -5.87
N ILE A 69 -1.74 5.81 -4.93
CA ILE A 69 -1.38 4.40 -4.70
C ILE A 69 -1.62 3.58 -5.98
N VAL A 70 -2.77 3.74 -6.62
CA VAL A 70 -3.12 3.00 -7.84
C VAL A 70 -2.14 3.29 -8.97
N ALA A 71 -1.80 4.57 -9.18
CA ALA A 71 -0.85 4.98 -10.21
C ALA A 71 0.55 4.41 -9.96
N GLU A 72 1.00 4.42 -8.70
CA GLU A 72 2.29 3.88 -8.31
C GLU A 72 2.31 2.35 -8.44
N ASN A 73 1.32 1.65 -7.89
CA ASN A 73 1.19 0.20 -7.95
C ASN A 73 1.09 -0.32 -9.39
N ASN A 74 0.41 0.41 -10.28
CA ASN A 74 0.32 0.08 -11.70
C ASN A 74 1.70 0.02 -12.40
N ASN A 75 2.71 0.72 -11.88
CA ASN A 75 4.07 0.70 -12.42
C ASN A 75 4.96 -0.40 -11.82
N GLN A 76 4.46 -1.18 -10.85
CA GLN A 76 5.22 -2.20 -10.13
C GLN A 76 4.42 -3.48 -9.84
N PRO A 77 3.79 -4.11 -10.86
CA PRO A 77 2.92 -5.28 -10.67
C PRO A 77 3.62 -6.44 -9.95
N GLU A 78 4.92 -6.64 -10.13
CA GLU A 78 5.69 -7.68 -9.46
C GLU A 78 5.81 -7.44 -7.94
N LEU A 79 5.94 -6.18 -7.52
CA LEU A 79 5.99 -5.82 -6.10
C LEU A 79 4.61 -5.94 -5.45
N VAL A 80 3.55 -5.54 -6.17
CA VAL A 80 2.16 -5.75 -5.73
C VAL A 80 1.87 -7.25 -5.57
N MET A 81 2.27 -8.08 -6.54
CA MET A 81 2.12 -9.54 -6.44
C MET A 81 2.88 -10.12 -5.25
N LEU A 82 4.15 -9.70 -5.04
CA LEU A 82 4.94 -10.14 -3.89
C LEU A 82 4.27 -9.74 -2.57
N PHE A 83 3.79 -8.51 -2.47
CA PHE A 83 3.05 -8.02 -1.30
C PHE A 83 1.83 -8.89 -1.02
N GLN A 84 1.00 -9.16 -2.03
CA GLN A 84 -0.23 -9.96 -1.90
C GLN A 84 0.05 -11.40 -1.44
N MET A 85 1.11 -12.03 -1.96
CA MET A 85 1.54 -13.36 -1.55
C MET A 85 1.96 -13.38 -0.08
N LEU A 86 2.85 -12.46 0.32
CA LEU A 86 3.34 -12.39 1.71
C LEU A 86 2.24 -12.00 2.68
N ASN A 87 1.35 -11.09 2.30
CA ASN A 87 0.19 -10.69 3.10
C ASN A 87 -0.76 -11.88 3.34
N THR A 88 -0.99 -12.70 2.33
CA THR A 88 -1.81 -13.92 2.45
C THR A 88 -1.14 -14.94 3.37
N GLU A 89 0.17 -15.17 3.22
CA GLU A 89 0.93 -16.06 4.12
C GLU A 89 0.91 -15.57 5.57
N ALA A 90 1.00 -14.25 5.76
CA ALA A 90 0.98 -13.60 7.07
C ALA A 90 -0.38 -13.69 7.78
N MET A 91 -1.46 -14.11 7.12
CA MET A 91 -2.77 -14.30 7.78
C MET A 91 -2.72 -15.40 8.84
N SER A 92 -1.84 -16.39 8.69
CA SER A 92 -1.64 -17.40 9.72
C SER A 92 -0.94 -16.80 10.94
N PRO A 93 -1.47 -16.97 12.17
CA PRO A 93 -0.77 -16.55 13.39
C PRO A 93 0.57 -17.27 13.62
N GLU A 94 0.80 -18.40 12.95
CA GLU A 94 2.06 -19.14 12.99
C GLU A 94 3.12 -18.55 12.04
N SER A 95 2.71 -17.65 11.14
CA SER A 95 3.63 -17.02 10.20
C SER A 95 4.58 -16.07 10.94
N PRO A 96 5.89 -16.12 10.67
CA PRO A 96 6.83 -15.13 11.21
C PRO A 96 6.56 -13.71 10.69
N LEU A 97 5.69 -13.56 9.69
CA LEU A 97 5.30 -12.28 9.07
C LEU A 97 4.04 -11.68 9.69
N HIS A 98 3.35 -12.42 10.57
CA HIS A 98 2.02 -12.07 11.08
C HIS A 98 2.00 -10.70 11.75
N GLU A 99 2.93 -10.44 12.67
CA GLU A 99 2.99 -9.16 13.39
C GLU A 99 3.27 -8.00 12.43
N TYR A 100 4.27 -8.15 11.55
CA TYR A 100 4.65 -7.10 10.60
C TYR A 100 3.49 -6.66 9.69
N PHE A 101 2.76 -7.60 9.08
CA PHE A 101 1.64 -7.24 8.19
C PHE A 101 0.43 -6.68 8.94
N ASN A 102 0.18 -7.12 10.18
CA ASN A 102 -0.87 -6.54 11.02
C ASN A 102 -0.51 -5.13 11.52
N ASP A 103 0.75 -4.89 11.90
CA ASP A 103 1.22 -3.57 12.29
C ASP A 103 1.15 -2.61 11.11
N ARG A 104 1.58 -3.07 9.93
CA ARG A 104 1.49 -2.31 8.69
C ARG A 104 0.06 -1.94 8.35
N SER A 105 -0.88 -2.89 8.39
CA SER A 105 -2.29 -2.61 8.04
C SER A 105 -2.92 -1.59 9.01
N ARG A 106 -2.63 -1.71 10.31
CA ARG A 106 -3.03 -0.73 11.32
C ARG A 106 -2.43 0.65 11.06
N GLY A 107 -1.13 0.73 10.80
CA GLY A 107 -0.44 2.01 10.57
C GLY A 107 -0.92 2.79 9.35
N VAL A 108 -1.46 2.11 8.32
CA VAL A 108 -2.04 2.77 7.15
C VAL A 108 -3.44 3.35 7.44
N ILE A 109 -4.24 2.67 8.27
CA ILE A 109 -5.62 3.09 8.59
C ILE A 109 -5.66 4.07 9.76
N GLU A 110 -4.72 3.96 10.69
CA GLU A 110 -4.58 4.84 11.87
C GLU A 110 -3.24 5.61 11.76
N PRO A 111 -3.07 6.51 10.78
CA PRO A 111 -1.88 7.33 10.76
C PRO A 111 -1.82 8.19 12.03
N GLU A 112 -0.60 8.41 12.54
CA GLU A 112 -0.27 9.31 13.66
C GLU A 112 -1.12 10.61 13.66
N PRO A 113 -1.30 11.28 14.82
CA PRO A 113 -2.20 12.43 14.99
C PRO A 113 -1.91 13.52 13.94
N GLY A 114 -2.69 13.51 12.85
CA GLY A 114 -2.33 14.15 11.59
C GLY A 114 -3.13 13.63 10.39
N GLY A 115 -3.71 12.43 10.47
CA GLY A 115 -4.70 11.90 9.52
C GLY A 115 -6.07 12.58 9.61
N ASN A 116 -6.13 13.89 9.45
CA ASN A 116 -7.39 14.62 9.40
C ASN A 116 -7.89 14.63 7.96
N TRP A 117 -8.43 13.52 7.48
CA TRP A 117 -8.95 13.42 6.12
C TRP A 117 -10.11 14.39 5.90
N SER A 118 -10.19 14.96 4.70
CA SER A 118 -11.35 15.70 4.24
C SER A 118 -12.43 14.69 3.87
N VAL A 119 -13.48 14.62 4.67
CA VAL A 119 -14.63 13.72 4.45
C VAL A 119 -15.96 14.46 4.67
N PRO A 120 -17.06 14.00 4.04
CA PRO A 120 -18.40 14.56 4.27
C PRO A 120 -18.83 14.50 5.74
N GLU A 121 -19.76 15.37 6.14
CA GLU A 121 -20.33 15.35 7.49
C GLU A 121 -21.00 13.99 7.78
N GLY A 122 -20.68 13.42 8.94
CA GLY A 122 -21.20 12.12 9.38
C GLY A 122 -20.47 10.89 8.81
N VAL A 123 -19.45 11.08 7.96
CA VAL A 123 -18.57 10.00 7.50
C VAL A 123 -17.41 9.81 8.46
N ASP A 124 -17.17 8.57 8.90
CA ASP A 124 -15.95 8.20 9.60
C ASP A 124 -14.81 8.02 8.59
N ALA A 125 -13.76 8.84 8.74
CA ALA A 125 -12.62 8.83 7.83
C ALA A 125 -11.81 7.53 7.87
N ASN A 126 -11.67 6.91 9.04
CA ASN A 126 -10.91 5.68 9.20
C ASN A 126 -11.68 4.51 8.58
N GLU A 127 -13.00 4.47 8.77
CA GLU A 127 -13.87 3.48 8.10
C GLU A 127 -13.86 3.64 6.59
N ALA A 128 -13.94 4.87 6.08
CA ALA A 128 -13.91 5.17 4.65
C ALA A 128 -12.57 4.74 4.02
N LEU A 129 -11.45 5.09 4.65
CA LEU A 129 -10.12 4.70 4.18
C LEU A 129 -9.92 3.17 4.25
N SER A 130 -10.33 2.55 5.35
CA SER A 130 -10.27 1.09 5.52
C SER A 130 -11.05 0.35 4.42
N CYS A 131 -12.28 0.78 4.15
CA CYS A 131 -13.10 0.23 3.06
C CYS A 131 -12.43 0.39 1.70
N ALA A 132 -11.85 1.57 1.42
CA ALA A 132 -11.19 1.84 0.16
C ALA A 132 -9.95 0.97 -0.06
N LEU A 133 -9.10 0.82 0.96
CA LEU A 133 -7.91 -0.03 0.90
C LEU A 133 -8.28 -1.52 0.78
N ALA A 134 -9.31 -1.98 1.49
CA ALA A 134 -9.80 -3.35 1.36
C ALA A 134 -10.30 -3.64 -0.06
N ALA A 135 -11.04 -2.70 -0.66
CA ALA A 135 -11.50 -2.81 -2.03
C ALA A 135 -10.33 -2.79 -3.04
N MET A 136 -9.31 -1.97 -2.77
CA MET A 136 -8.08 -1.89 -3.55
C MET A 136 -7.31 -3.21 -3.53
N TYR A 137 -7.06 -3.80 -2.34
CA TYR A 137 -6.39 -5.10 -2.23
C TYR A 137 -7.14 -6.21 -2.97
N GLY A 138 -8.48 -6.20 -2.92
CA GLY A 138 -9.30 -7.14 -3.68
C GLY A 138 -9.16 -6.95 -5.21
N LEU A 139 -9.10 -5.70 -5.67
CA LEU A 139 -8.91 -5.40 -7.09
C LEU A 139 -7.49 -5.75 -7.56
N GLU A 140 -6.47 -5.39 -6.79
CA GLU A 140 -5.07 -5.71 -7.07
C GLU A 140 -4.85 -7.21 -7.23
N GLY A 141 -5.36 -8.03 -6.30
CA GLY A 141 -5.25 -9.48 -6.39
C GLY A 141 -5.87 -10.05 -7.67
N ARG A 142 -7.01 -9.49 -8.13
CA ARG A 142 -7.63 -9.88 -9.40
C ARG A 142 -6.80 -9.43 -10.59
N TRP A 143 -6.29 -8.20 -10.55
CA TRP A 143 -5.48 -7.59 -11.59
C TRP A 143 -4.17 -8.34 -11.81
N VAL A 144 -3.36 -8.55 -10.77
CA VAL A 144 -2.07 -9.24 -10.91
C VAL A 144 -2.22 -10.69 -11.34
N ALA A 145 -3.38 -11.32 -11.08
CA ALA A 145 -3.70 -12.66 -11.59
C ALA A 145 -4.07 -12.68 -13.08
N ARG A 146 -4.57 -11.56 -13.63
CA ARG A 146 -5.05 -11.43 -15.01
C ARG A 146 -4.70 -10.04 -15.59
N PRO A 147 -3.40 -9.70 -15.69
CA PRO A 147 -2.97 -8.35 -16.06
C PRO A 147 -3.35 -7.98 -17.50
N ASP A 148 -3.53 -8.96 -18.37
CA ASP A 148 -3.95 -8.75 -19.77
C ASP A 148 -5.47 -8.51 -19.93
N GLU A 149 -6.27 -8.78 -18.88
CA GLU A 149 -7.74 -8.63 -18.91
C GLU A 149 -8.23 -7.41 -18.13
N ILE A 150 -7.46 -6.96 -17.13
CA ILE A 150 -7.88 -5.95 -16.16
C ILE A 150 -6.98 -4.72 -16.29
N ASP A 151 -7.54 -3.63 -16.78
CA ASP A 151 -6.94 -2.30 -16.68
C ASP A 151 -7.16 -1.79 -15.24
N TYR A 152 -6.11 -1.89 -14.41
CA TYR A 152 -6.21 -1.61 -12.99
C TYR A 152 -6.65 -0.17 -12.67
N PRO A 153 -6.02 0.88 -13.24
CA PRO A 153 -6.50 2.26 -13.08
C PRO A 153 -7.95 2.46 -13.54
N ALA A 154 -8.33 1.91 -14.70
CA ALA A 154 -9.68 2.08 -15.22
C ALA A 154 -10.73 1.36 -14.36
N GLU A 155 -10.43 0.17 -13.83
CA GLU A 155 -11.31 -0.53 -12.90
C GLU A 155 -11.38 0.17 -11.53
N TRP A 156 -10.27 0.71 -11.03
CA TRP A 156 -10.28 1.48 -9.78
C TRP A 156 -11.19 2.70 -9.86
N SER A 157 -11.22 3.40 -11.01
CA SER A 157 -12.13 4.54 -11.20
C SER A 157 -13.60 4.16 -10.96
N LYS A 158 -14.02 2.93 -11.32
CA LYS A 158 -15.38 2.44 -11.08
C LYS A 158 -15.63 2.15 -9.61
N PHE A 159 -14.61 1.62 -8.91
CA PHE A 159 -14.66 1.38 -7.47
C PHE A 159 -14.75 2.71 -6.72
N GLU A 160 -13.98 3.72 -7.14
CA GLU A 160 -14.01 5.07 -6.58
C GLU A 160 -15.43 5.67 -6.66
N ASP A 161 -16.13 5.54 -7.79
CA ASP A 161 -17.50 6.04 -7.93
C ASP A 161 -18.52 5.34 -7.00
N ILE A 162 -18.27 4.07 -6.64
CA ILE A 162 -19.11 3.30 -5.71
C ILE A 162 -18.80 3.66 -4.26
N LEU A 163 -17.51 3.78 -3.93
CA LEU A 163 -17.03 4.05 -2.57
C LEU A 163 -17.25 5.52 -2.16
N PHE A 164 -17.14 6.43 -3.13
CA PHE A 164 -17.18 7.88 -2.94
C PHE A 164 -18.23 8.53 -3.86
N PRO A 165 -19.52 8.19 -3.70
CA PRO A 165 -20.57 8.59 -4.64
C PRO A 165 -20.87 10.10 -4.58
N LEU A 166 -21.19 10.66 -5.73
CA LEU A 166 -21.72 12.02 -5.84
C LEU A 166 -23.26 12.02 -5.61
N PRO A 167 -23.83 13.09 -5.04
CA PRO A 167 -23.18 14.35 -4.63
C PRO A 167 -22.56 14.32 -3.22
N LEU A 168 -22.65 13.21 -2.48
CA LEU A 168 -22.16 13.14 -1.09
C LEU A 168 -20.67 13.51 -0.96
N TRP A 169 -19.85 13.03 -1.90
CA TRP A 169 -18.40 13.28 -1.94
C TRP A 169 -17.99 14.45 -2.85
N GLU A 170 -18.93 15.31 -3.24
CA GLU A 170 -18.62 16.52 -4.01
C GLU A 170 -17.69 17.44 -3.20
N GLY A 171 -16.55 17.83 -3.78
CA GLY A 171 -15.50 18.58 -3.08
C GLY A 171 -14.56 17.75 -2.20
N TYR A 172 -14.81 16.45 -2.06
CA TYR A 172 -14.00 15.49 -1.28
C TYR A 172 -13.25 14.46 -2.15
N ARG A 173 -13.36 14.57 -3.48
CA ARG A 173 -12.64 13.77 -4.50
C ARG A 173 -11.47 14.51 -5.14
#